data_AF-A0A971RB94-F1
#
_entry.id   AF-A0A971RB94-F1
#
_cell.length_a   1.000
_cell.length_b   1.000
_cell.length_c   1.000
_cell.angle_alpha   90.00
_cell.angle_beta   90.00
_cell.angle_gamma   90.00
#
_symmetry.space_group_name_H-M   'P 1'
#
loop_
_entity.id
_entity.type
_entity.pdbx_description
1 polymer ?
#
loop_
_entity_poly.entity_id
_entity_poly.type
_entity_poly.pdbx_seq_one_letter_code
_entity_poly.pdbx_strand_id
1 'polypeptide(L)'
;MFIPEAGTITINLNEPAIVEGGKHNKALFEFRDLLKQIQEEAVSQFEEARALPQEEAAVKMQEVRENYQTKVRELSDKTIDANPNGYLGFYALNNFVYDLSYEELKGYVEKMGDFTKNHPFIARQIAAGEAREATAEGKMFADFEGKTPAGEAIKLSDYVGQGKYVLVDFWASWCGPCKNEIKNTLLGVYDTYTDKGLVVLGVAVWERNGDNSASVATMEELGMKWDQIFMGDDKTPTDLYGISGIPQIILFGPDGTIVKRDLRGEELIKAVEEALTPVEETTE
;
A
#
# COMPACT_ATOMS: atom_id res chain seq x y z
N MET A 1 -16.18 16.29 16.56
CA MET A 1 -16.36 14.82 16.62
C MET A 1 -16.49 14.44 18.08
N PHE A 2 -17.45 13.58 18.42
CA PHE A 2 -17.72 13.13 19.78
C PHE A 2 -18.15 11.65 19.76
N ILE A 3 -18.02 10.96 20.88
CA ILE A 3 -18.46 9.57 21.06
C ILE A 3 -19.85 9.59 21.70
N PRO A 4 -20.89 9.06 21.04
CA PRO A 4 -22.17 8.84 21.70
C PRO A 4 -21.98 7.89 22.88
N GLU A 5 -22.35 8.33 24.08
CA GLU A 5 -22.28 7.53 25.30
C GLU A 5 -23.47 7.85 26.20
N ALA A 6 -23.77 6.94 27.14
CA ALA A 6 -24.83 7.16 28.10
C ALA A 6 -24.49 8.33 29.04
N GLY A 7 -25.43 9.26 29.22
CA GLY A 7 -25.27 10.43 30.07
C GLY A 7 -25.61 11.73 29.35
N THR A 8 -25.18 12.85 29.93
CA THR A 8 -25.34 14.18 29.33
C THR A 8 -24.05 14.58 28.62
N ILE A 9 -24.16 14.86 27.32
CA ILE A 9 -23.10 15.46 26.51
C ILE A 9 -23.57 16.86 26.13
N THR A 10 -22.77 17.87 26.42
CA THR A 10 -23.03 19.26 26.03
C THR A 10 -22.17 19.60 24.83
N ILE A 11 -22.80 20.05 23.74
CA ILE A 11 -22.09 20.48 22.54
C ILE A 11 -22.29 21.98 22.39
N ASN A 12 -21.22 22.74 22.57
CA ASN A 12 -21.17 24.16 22.27
C ASN A 12 -20.76 24.35 20.81
N LEU A 13 -21.64 24.95 20.00
CA LEU A 13 -21.44 25.16 18.56
C LEU A 13 -20.76 26.51 18.23
N ASN A 14 -20.27 27.24 19.23
CA ASN A 14 -19.36 28.36 19.00
C ASN A 14 -18.10 27.88 18.28
N GLU A 15 -17.36 28.78 17.59
CA GLU A 15 -16.10 28.41 16.95
C GLU A 15 -14.91 28.66 17.89
N PRO A 16 -14.10 27.64 18.24
CA PRO A 16 -14.22 26.23 17.86
C PRO A 16 -15.27 25.47 18.68
N ALA A 17 -15.91 24.46 18.08
CA ALA A 17 -16.93 23.68 18.75
C ALA A 17 -16.34 22.90 19.94
N ILE A 18 -16.97 23.00 21.11
CA ILE A 18 -16.52 22.36 22.35
C ILE A 18 -17.52 21.26 22.72
N VAL A 19 -17.01 20.08 23.07
CA VAL A 19 -17.83 18.98 23.57
C VAL A 19 -17.42 18.69 25.00
N GLU A 20 -18.38 18.74 25.91
CA GLU A 20 -18.18 18.52 27.34
C GLU A 20 -19.07 17.39 27.85
N GLY A 21 -18.61 16.73 28.91
CA GLY A 21 -19.33 15.62 29.54
C GLY A 21 -19.03 14.27 28.89
N GLY A 22 -19.34 13.20 29.62
CA GLY A 22 -19.06 11.84 29.21
C GLY A 22 -17.59 11.43 29.42
N LYS A 23 -17.38 10.19 29.87
CA LYS A 23 -16.04 9.66 30.17
C LYS A 23 -15.26 9.35 28.89
N HIS A 24 -15.96 8.87 27.84
CA HIS A 24 -15.33 8.50 26.58
C HIS A 24 -14.96 9.74 25.76
N ASN A 25 -15.79 10.78 25.79
CA ASN A 25 -15.46 12.06 25.18
C ASN A 25 -14.26 12.71 25.86
N LYS A 26 -14.22 12.75 27.20
CA LYS A 26 -13.05 13.25 27.93
C LYS A 26 -11.77 12.52 27.52
N ALA A 27 -11.80 11.19 27.51
CA ALA A 27 -10.65 10.37 27.09
C ALA A 27 -10.26 10.60 25.61
N LEU A 28 -11.24 10.79 24.71
CA LEU A 28 -10.98 11.13 23.32
C LEU A 28 -10.26 12.47 23.17
N PHE A 29 -10.68 13.51 23.90
CA PHE A 29 -10.01 14.81 23.85
C PHE A 29 -8.60 14.75 24.46
N GLU A 30 -8.43 14.08 25.60
CA GLU A 30 -7.11 13.87 26.20
C GLU A 30 -6.16 13.13 25.23
N PHE A 31 -6.61 12.06 24.58
CA PHE A 31 -5.82 11.35 23.56
C PHE A 31 -5.46 12.26 22.39
N ARG A 32 -6.41 13.05 21.88
CA ARG A 32 -6.18 13.96 20.76
C ARG A 32 -5.21 15.08 21.09
N ASP A 33 -5.28 15.64 22.29
CA ASP A 33 -4.38 16.69 22.73
C ASP A 33 -2.95 16.16 22.86
N LEU A 34 -2.77 14.96 23.43
CA LEU A 34 -1.47 14.30 23.51
C LEU A 34 -0.92 13.93 22.12
N LEU A 35 -1.76 13.37 21.25
CA LEU A 35 -1.39 13.04 19.87
C LEU A 35 -0.96 14.30 19.11
N LYS A 36 -1.70 15.40 19.27
CA LYS A 36 -1.36 16.70 18.68
C LYS A 36 -0.01 17.21 19.16
N GLN A 37 0.29 17.10 20.45
CA GLN A 37 1.60 17.50 20.97
C GLN A 37 2.74 16.67 20.36
N ILE A 38 2.56 15.36 20.21
CA ILE A 38 3.53 14.47 19.55
C ILE A 38 3.73 14.89 18.07
N GLN A 39 2.64 15.24 17.38
CA GLN A 39 2.69 15.71 16.00
C GLN A 39 3.41 17.05 15.86
N GLU A 40 3.09 18.03 16.73
CA GLU A 40 3.73 19.35 16.73
C GLU A 40 5.24 19.24 17.03
N GLU A 41 5.63 18.37 17.96
CA GLU A 41 7.04 18.08 18.24
C GLU A 41 7.75 17.50 17.00
N ALA A 42 7.16 16.50 16.35
CA ALA A 42 7.74 15.88 15.17
C ALA A 42 7.85 16.88 14.00
N VAL A 43 6.85 17.73 13.79
CA VAL A 43 6.88 18.79 12.76
C VAL A 43 8.05 19.74 13.00
N SER A 44 8.23 20.23 14.24
CA SER A 44 9.36 21.08 14.61
C SER A 44 10.71 20.39 14.30
N GLN A 45 10.84 19.12 14.68
CA GLN A 45 12.07 18.35 14.45
C GLN A 45 12.33 18.09 12.95
N PHE A 46 11.28 17.90 12.14
CA PHE A 46 11.43 17.80 10.69
C PHE A 46 11.87 19.11 10.05
N GLU A 47 11.38 20.26 10.54
CA GLU A 47 11.82 21.57 10.06
C GLU A 47 13.30 21.81 10.39
N GLU A 48 13.74 21.46 11.59
CA GLU A 48 15.16 21.48 11.98
C GLU A 48 16.00 20.56 11.07
N ALA A 49 15.53 19.33 10.81
CA ALA A 49 16.23 18.39 9.94
C ALA A 49 16.40 18.93 8.50
N ARG A 50 15.40 19.64 7.96
CA ARG A 50 15.47 20.24 6.61
C ARG A 50 16.51 21.35 6.48
N ALA A 51 16.94 21.95 7.59
CA ALA A 51 17.97 22.97 7.58
C ALA A 51 19.40 22.40 7.52
N LEU A 52 19.56 21.08 7.65
CA LEU A 52 20.85 20.38 7.64
C LEU A 52 21.32 20.05 6.21
N PRO A 53 22.63 19.76 6.01
CA PRO A 53 23.13 19.14 4.78
C PRO A 53 22.38 17.84 4.45
N GLN A 54 22.29 17.49 3.17
CA GLN A 54 21.41 16.41 2.68
C GLN A 54 21.58 15.06 3.39
N GLU A 55 22.81 14.60 3.63
CA GLU A 55 23.07 13.32 4.30
C GLU A 55 22.66 13.36 5.78
N GLU A 56 22.99 14.44 6.49
CA GLU A 56 22.60 14.63 7.89
C GLU A 56 21.08 14.81 8.04
N ALA A 57 20.46 15.53 7.11
CA ALA A 57 19.02 15.70 7.02
C ALA A 57 18.32 14.36 6.86
N ALA A 58 18.82 13.46 6.00
CA ALA A 58 18.24 12.13 5.79
C ALA A 58 18.26 11.29 7.08
N VAL A 59 19.40 11.25 7.78
CA VAL A 59 19.55 10.55 9.07
C VAL A 59 18.60 11.16 10.10
N LYS A 60 18.59 12.50 10.23
CA LYS A 60 17.76 13.17 11.23
C LYS A 60 16.27 12.97 10.97
N MET A 61 15.84 13.04 9.71
CA MET A 61 14.46 12.77 9.34
C MET A 61 14.04 11.33 9.66
N GLN A 62 14.94 10.37 9.51
CA GLN A 62 14.66 8.99 9.90
C GLN A 62 14.47 8.87 11.42
N GLU A 63 15.38 9.42 12.22
CA GLU A 63 15.25 9.43 13.69
C GLU A 63 13.93 10.05 14.15
N VAL A 64 13.53 11.17 13.54
CA VAL A 64 12.28 11.86 13.87
C VAL A 64 11.06 10.98 13.54
N ARG A 65 11.08 10.26 12.41
CA ARG A 65 10.02 9.31 12.05
C ARG A 65 9.92 8.18 13.08
N GLU A 66 11.04 7.56 13.44
CA GLU A 66 11.08 6.45 14.39
C GLU A 66 10.61 6.88 15.79
N ASN A 67 11.04 8.04 16.27
CA ASN A 67 10.60 8.61 17.54
C ASN A 67 9.10 8.96 17.53
N TYR A 68 8.61 9.57 16.45
CA TYR A 68 7.19 9.85 16.27
C TYR A 68 6.37 8.57 16.29
N GLN A 69 6.74 7.55 15.51
CA GLN A 69 6.06 6.25 15.47
C GLN A 69 6.04 5.59 16.84
N THR A 70 7.17 5.60 17.56
CA THR A 70 7.26 5.04 18.92
C THR A 70 6.29 5.73 19.88
N LYS A 71 6.30 7.07 19.92
CA LYS A 71 5.41 7.85 20.80
C LYS A 71 3.94 7.65 20.47
N VAL A 72 3.59 7.65 19.18
CA VAL A 72 2.22 7.38 18.71
C VAL A 72 1.79 5.98 19.11
N ARG A 73 2.64 4.97 18.93
CA ARG A 73 2.34 3.57 19.28
C ARG A 73 2.15 3.43 20.78
N GLU A 74 3.04 3.97 21.62
CA GLU A 74 2.91 3.91 23.09
C GLU A 74 1.63 4.60 23.60
N LEU A 75 1.29 5.78 23.07
CA LEU A 75 0.06 6.48 23.44
C LEU A 75 -1.17 5.68 23.00
N SER A 76 -1.12 5.11 21.79
CA SER A 76 -2.23 4.36 21.23
C SER A 76 -2.44 3.02 21.93
N ASP A 77 -1.38 2.29 22.27
CA ASP A 77 -1.44 1.03 23.02
C ASP A 77 -2.12 1.24 24.37
N LYS A 78 -1.70 2.25 25.15
CA LYS A 78 -2.36 2.61 26.42
C LYS A 78 -3.85 2.92 26.24
N THR A 79 -4.18 3.60 25.13
CA THR A 79 -5.57 3.99 24.83
C THR A 79 -6.42 2.80 24.41
N ILE A 80 -5.86 1.88 23.62
CA ILE A 80 -6.48 0.62 23.20
C ILE A 80 -6.73 -0.26 24.42
N ASP A 81 -5.75 -0.45 25.29
CA ASP A 81 -5.88 -1.28 26.49
C ASP A 81 -6.95 -0.75 27.46
N ALA A 82 -7.06 0.58 27.60
CA ALA A 82 -8.08 1.22 28.43
C ALA A 82 -9.46 1.27 27.76
N ASN A 83 -9.53 1.22 26.42
CA ASN A 83 -10.76 1.37 25.64
C ASN A 83 -10.86 0.33 24.51
N PRO A 84 -10.76 -0.98 24.80
CA PRO A 84 -10.75 -2.02 23.77
C PRO A 84 -12.09 -2.10 23.04
N ASN A 85 -13.16 -1.62 23.68
CA ASN A 85 -14.51 -1.58 23.15
C ASN A 85 -14.88 -0.15 22.70
N GLY A 86 -15.37 -0.03 21.46
CA GLY A 86 -15.92 1.20 20.93
C GLY A 86 -14.94 2.05 20.12
N TYR A 87 -15.35 3.28 19.82
CA TYR A 87 -14.68 4.13 18.83
C TYR A 87 -13.26 4.56 19.23
N LEU A 88 -13.00 4.84 20.52
CA LEU A 88 -11.71 5.40 20.94
C LEU A 88 -10.54 4.43 20.70
N GLY A 89 -10.70 3.15 21.05
CA GLY A 89 -9.68 2.14 20.75
C GLY A 89 -9.45 1.97 19.24
N PHE A 90 -10.53 1.93 18.45
CA PHE A 90 -10.42 1.91 16.97
C PHE A 90 -9.66 3.14 16.45
N TYR A 91 -10.02 4.34 16.94
CA TYR A 91 -9.39 5.59 16.54
C TYR A 91 -7.91 5.60 16.87
N ALA A 92 -7.52 5.10 18.05
CA ALA A 92 -6.13 4.94 18.45
C ALA A 92 -5.38 3.98 17.51
N LEU A 93 -5.91 2.78 17.25
CA LEU A 93 -5.31 1.81 16.31
C LEU A 93 -5.10 2.41 14.92
N ASN A 94 -6.06 3.19 14.43
CA ASN A 94 -6.02 3.77 13.09
C ASN A 94 -4.85 4.76 12.88
N ASN A 95 -4.19 5.26 13.95
CA ASN A 95 -3.05 6.15 13.81
C ASN A 95 -1.76 5.46 13.34
N PHE A 96 -1.66 4.14 13.50
CA PHE A 96 -0.45 3.37 13.17
C PHE A 96 -0.77 2.06 12.44
N VAL A 97 -2.02 1.84 12.05
CA VAL A 97 -2.48 0.61 11.37
C VAL A 97 -1.68 0.28 10.09
N TYR A 98 -1.17 1.29 9.39
CA TYR A 98 -0.36 1.12 8.18
C TYR A 98 1.09 0.73 8.47
N ASP A 99 1.55 0.90 9.71
CA ASP A 99 2.87 0.49 10.16
C ASP A 99 2.88 -0.96 10.68
N LEU A 100 1.71 -1.60 10.77
CA LEU A 100 1.56 -2.96 11.27
C LEU A 100 1.74 -3.99 10.16
N SER A 101 2.47 -5.06 10.47
CA SER A 101 2.37 -6.31 9.73
C SER A 101 0.96 -6.92 9.87
N TYR A 102 0.61 -7.82 8.96
CA TYR A 102 -0.67 -8.55 9.00
C TYR A 102 -0.87 -9.29 10.34
N GLU A 103 0.17 -9.96 10.85
CA GLU A 103 0.13 -10.66 12.13
C GLU A 103 -0.02 -9.72 13.32
N GLU A 104 0.67 -8.58 13.32
CA GLU A 104 0.48 -7.57 14.37
C GLU A 104 -0.95 -7.02 14.35
N LEU A 105 -1.48 -6.68 13.17
CA LEU A 105 -2.85 -6.18 13.03
C LEU A 105 -3.86 -7.19 13.59
N LYS A 106 -3.74 -8.47 13.23
CA LYS A 106 -4.56 -9.55 13.82
C LYS A 106 -4.46 -9.55 15.34
N GLY A 107 -3.25 -9.50 15.88
CA GLY A 107 -3.01 -9.48 17.33
C GLY A 107 -3.66 -8.28 18.05
N TYR A 108 -3.72 -7.11 17.41
CA TYR A 108 -4.48 -5.97 17.92
C TYR A 108 -5.98 -6.23 17.84
N VAL A 109 -6.49 -6.64 16.67
CA VAL A 109 -7.93 -6.85 16.42
C VAL A 109 -8.51 -7.91 17.36
N GLU A 110 -7.79 -8.99 17.65
CA GLU A 110 -8.22 -10.06 18.56
C GLU A 110 -8.57 -9.54 19.97
N LYS A 111 -7.78 -8.60 20.48
CA LYS A 111 -7.94 -7.99 21.82
C LYS A 111 -9.07 -6.95 21.88
N MET A 112 -9.57 -6.50 20.73
CA MET A 112 -10.54 -5.42 20.64
C MET A 112 -11.99 -5.93 20.58
N GLY A 113 -12.93 -5.03 20.84
CA GLY A 113 -14.36 -5.30 20.82
C GLY A 113 -14.99 -5.29 19.43
N ASP A 114 -16.28 -5.59 19.40
CA ASP A 114 -17.09 -5.73 18.17
C ASP A 114 -17.05 -4.50 17.27
N PHE A 115 -16.91 -3.30 17.83
CA PHE A 115 -16.82 -2.07 17.05
C PHE A 115 -15.64 -2.14 16.07
N THR A 116 -14.45 -2.48 16.55
CA THR A 116 -13.24 -2.58 15.71
C THR A 116 -13.27 -3.81 14.83
N LYS A 117 -13.63 -4.97 15.40
CA LYS A 117 -13.67 -6.25 14.69
C LYS A 117 -14.58 -6.21 13.46
N ASN A 118 -15.71 -5.50 13.56
CA ASN A 118 -16.67 -5.35 12.48
C ASN A 118 -16.50 -4.05 11.68
N HIS A 119 -15.46 -3.24 11.97
CA HIS A 119 -15.29 -1.97 11.29
C HIS A 119 -14.84 -2.21 9.83
N PRO A 120 -15.54 -1.67 8.82
CA PRO A 120 -15.23 -1.94 7.41
C PRO A 120 -13.80 -1.59 7.00
N PHE A 121 -13.23 -0.54 7.60
CA PHE A 121 -11.83 -0.18 7.36
C PHE A 121 -10.87 -1.27 7.85
N ILE A 122 -11.08 -1.83 9.05
CA ILE A 122 -10.22 -2.91 9.59
C ILE A 122 -10.41 -4.19 8.79
N ALA A 123 -11.64 -4.53 8.42
CA ALA A 123 -11.92 -5.68 7.56
C ALA A 123 -11.16 -5.60 6.23
N ARG A 124 -11.05 -4.41 5.62
CA ARG A 124 -10.24 -4.20 4.41
C ARG A 124 -8.75 -4.40 4.65
N GLN A 125 -8.22 -3.92 5.77
CA GLN A 125 -6.80 -4.11 6.11
C GLN A 125 -6.47 -5.59 6.34
N ILE A 126 -7.36 -6.33 7.02
CA ILE A 126 -7.24 -7.78 7.22
C ILE A 126 -7.29 -8.51 5.88
N ALA A 127 -8.28 -8.23 5.03
CA ALA A 127 -8.41 -8.84 3.71
C ALA A 127 -7.20 -8.55 2.81
N ALA A 128 -6.64 -7.34 2.86
CA ALA A 128 -5.42 -7.01 2.13
C ALA A 128 -4.20 -7.81 2.63
N GLY A 129 -4.10 -8.06 3.94
CA GLY A 129 -3.07 -8.91 4.53
C GLY A 129 -3.21 -10.37 4.09
N GLU A 130 -4.43 -10.92 4.16
CA GLU A 130 -4.75 -12.28 3.68
C GLU A 130 -4.41 -12.45 2.20
N ALA A 131 -4.80 -11.48 1.37
CA ALA A 131 -4.49 -11.47 -0.04
C ALA A 131 -2.98 -11.43 -0.28
N ARG A 132 -2.24 -10.62 0.48
CA ARG A 132 -0.76 -10.57 0.41
C ARG A 132 -0.11 -11.89 0.81
N GLU A 133 -0.61 -12.58 1.83
CA GLU A 133 -0.11 -13.92 2.19
C GLU A 133 -0.43 -14.97 1.12
N ALA A 134 -1.64 -14.93 0.57
CA ALA A 134 -2.07 -15.83 -0.49
C ALA A 134 -1.25 -15.64 -1.78
N THR A 135 -0.77 -14.42 -2.01
CA THR A 135 0.06 -14.03 -3.16
C THR A 135 1.50 -13.68 -2.74
N ALA A 136 2.03 -14.28 -1.68
CA ALA A 136 3.41 -14.06 -1.26
C ALA A 136 4.42 -14.63 -2.27
N GLU A 137 5.70 -14.25 -2.14
CA GLU A 137 6.78 -14.90 -2.91
C GLU A 137 6.75 -16.42 -2.69
N GLY A 138 6.92 -17.19 -3.78
CA GLY A 138 6.79 -18.65 -3.81
C GLY A 138 5.35 -19.18 -3.91
N LYS A 139 4.33 -18.31 -3.91
CA LYS A 139 2.93 -18.71 -4.16
C LYS A 139 2.56 -18.59 -5.63
N MET A 140 1.50 -19.28 -6.03
CA MET A 140 0.92 -19.15 -7.37
C MET A 140 0.23 -17.80 -7.56
N PHE A 141 0.24 -17.31 -8.80
CA PHE A 141 -0.53 -16.13 -9.18
C PHE A 141 -2.04 -16.32 -8.93
N ALA A 142 -2.71 -15.21 -8.63
CA ALA A 142 -4.17 -15.13 -8.64
C ALA A 142 -4.61 -14.50 -9.97
N ASP A 143 -5.44 -15.21 -10.73
CA ASP A 143 -5.89 -14.77 -12.05
C ASP A 143 -6.99 -13.70 -11.96
N PHE A 144 -7.05 -12.84 -12.97
CA PHE A 144 -8.09 -11.83 -13.15
C PHE A 144 -8.24 -11.47 -14.62
N GLU A 145 -9.39 -10.89 -14.97
CA GLU A 145 -9.74 -10.46 -16.32
C GLU A 145 -9.91 -8.94 -16.35
N GLY A 146 -9.44 -8.31 -17.41
CA GLY A 146 -9.65 -6.90 -17.71
C GLY A 146 -9.82 -6.70 -19.20
N LYS A 147 -9.42 -5.52 -19.70
CA LYS A 147 -9.53 -5.18 -21.13
C LYS A 147 -8.20 -4.75 -21.74
N THR A 148 -7.96 -5.09 -22.99
CA THR A 148 -6.90 -4.49 -23.79
C THR A 148 -7.20 -3.01 -24.06
N PRO A 149 -6.24 -2.20 -24.54
CA PRO A 149 -6.52 -0.83 -25.00
C PRO A 149 -7.59 -0.76 -26.10
N ALA A 150 -7.77 -1.83 -26.88
CA ALA A 150 -8.81 -1.94 -27.90
C ALA A 150 -10.20 -2.33 -27.31
N GLY A 151 -10.27 -2.63 -26.01
CA GLY A 151 -11.50 -2.98 -25.30
C GLY A 151 -11.85 -4.47 -25.32
N GLU A 152 -10.95 -5.32 -25.80
CA GLU A 152 -11.13 -6.79 -25.85
C GLU A 152 -10.81 -7.41 -24.48
N ALA A 153 -11.47 -8.51 -24.14
CA ALA A 153 -11.17 -9.22 -22.88
C ALA A 153 -9.75 -9.82 -22.91
N ILE A 154 -9.04 -9.71 -21.79
CA ILE A 154 -7.67 -10.19 -21.62
C ILE A 154 -7.47 -10.60 -20.16
N LYS A 155 -6.74 -11.69 -19.92
CA LYS A 155 -6.48 -12.23 -18.58
C LYS A 155 -5.01 -12.18 -18.23
N LEU A 156 -4.73 -12.17 -16.92
CA LEU A 156 -3.36 -12.33 -16.45
C LEU A 156 -2.79 -13.70 -16.87
N SER A 157 -3.61 -14.75 -16.82
CA SER A 157 -3.23 -16.11 -17.25
C SER A 157 -2.88 -16.24 -18.73
N ASP A 158 -3.22 -15.25 -19.57
CA ASP A 158 -2.83 -15.25 -20.99
C ASP A 158 -1.31 -15.02 -21.14
N TYR A 159 -0.65 -14.52 -20.09
CA TYR A 159 0.79 -14.26 -20.05
C TYR A 159 1.48 -15.10 -18.96
N VAL A 160 0.94 -15.08 -17.75
CA VAL A 160 1.52 -15.77 -16.59
C VAL A 160 1.22 -17.27 -16.64
N GLY A 161 2.23 -18.10 -16.32
CA GLY A 161 2.11 -19.56 -16.40
C GLY A 161 2.27 -20.14 -17.81
N GLN A 162 2.71 -19.32 -18.77
CA GLN A 162 2.89 -19.71 -20.18
C GLN A 162 4.35 -20.06 -20.52
N GLY A 163 5.15 -20.46 -19.54
CA GLY A 163 6.54 -20.90 -19.74
C GLY A 163 7.56 -19.75 -19.89
N LYS A 164 7.17 -18.51 -19.55
CA LYS A 164 8.05 -17.34 -19.57
C LYS A 164 7.99 -16.58 -18.25
N TYR A 165 9.08 -15.88 -17.94
CA TYR A 165 9.06 -14.89 -16.87
C TYR A 165 8.21 -13.70 -17.30
N VAL A 166 7.35 -13.21 -16.40
CA VAL A 166 6.46 -12.07 -16.66
C VAL A 166 6.66 -11.02 -15.58
N LEU A 167 7.10 -9.83 -15.97
CA LEU A 167 7.20 -8.67 -15.10
C LEU A 167 5.92 -7.83 -15.26
N VAL A 168 5.11 -7.78 -14.20
CA VAL A 168 3.82 -7.09 -14.20
C VAL A 168 3.91 -5.80 -13.40
N ASP A 169 3.60 -4.67 -14.03
CA ASP A 169 3.55 -3.35 -13.42
C ASP A 169 2.11 -2.88 -13.21
N PHE A 170 1.69 -2.73 -11.96
CA PHE A 170 0.42 -2.11 -11.59
C PHE A 170 0.61 -0.60 -11.45
N TRP A 171 -0.07 0.16 -12.31
CA TRP A 171 0.13 1.60 -12.46
C TRP A 171 -1.19 2.35 -12.69
N ALA A 172 -1.14 3.68 -12.71
CA ALA A 172 -2.29 4.52 -13.05
C ALA A 172 -1.86 5.79 -13.79
N SER A 173 -2.73 6.35 -14.64
CA SER A 173 -2.47 7.55 -15.44
C SER A 173 -2.08 8.79 -14.62
N TRP A 174 -2.55 8.87 -13.38
CA TRP A 174 -2.30 9.98 -12.46
C TRP A 174 -1.13 9.74 -11.50
N CYS A 175 -0.55 8.54 -11.50
CA CYS A 175 0.50 8.15 -10.57
C CYS A 175 1.87 8.66 -11.00
N GLY A 176 2.31 9.81 -10.47
CA GLY A 176 3.62 10.39 -10.75
C GLY A 176 4.80 9.42 -10.50
N PRO A 177 4.89 8.75 -9.34
CA PRO A 177 5.95 7.77 -9.09
C PRO A 177 5.95 6.60 -10.08
N CYS A 178 4.78 6.13 -10.53
CA CYS A 178 4.68 5.08 -11.54
C CYS A 178 5.28 5.56 -12.87
N LYS A 179 4.93 6.77 -13.33
CA LYS A 179 5.51 7.33 -14.57
C LYS A 179 7.03 7.46 -14.49
N ASN A 180 7.57 7.79 -13.31
CA ASN A 180 9.01 7.86 -13.10
C ASN A 180 9.66 6.47 -13.17
N GLU A 181 9.09 5.46 -12.53
CA GLU A 181 9.58 4.06 -12.61
C GLU A 181 9.53 3.53 -14.05
N ILE A 182 8.45 3.84 -14.78
CA ILE A 182 8.30 3.49 -16.19
C ILE A 182 9.42 4.11 -17.04
N LYS A 183 9.62 5.43 -16.93
CA LYS A 183 10.62 6.17 -17.72
C LYS A 183 12.06 5.76 -17.43
N ASN A 184 12.37 5.57 -16.15
CA ASN A 184 13.76 5.42 -15.70
C ASN A 184 14.20 3.95 -15.63
N THR A 185 13.27 3.00 -15.48
CA THR A 185 13.59 1.59 -15.26
C THR A 185 12.92 0.69 -16.31
N LEU A 186 11.58 0.67 -16.38
CA LEU A 186 10.87 -0.37 -17.14
C LEU A 186 11.12 -0.30 -18.65
N LEU A 187 11.25 0.89 -19.24
CA LEU A 187 11.61 1.02 -20.66
C LEU A 187 12.96 0.35 -20.97
N GLY A 188 13.97 0.56 -20.12
CA GLY A 188 15.29 -0.05 -20.28
C GLY A 188 15.27 -1.56 -20.05
N VAL A 189 14.50 -2.02 -19.07
CA VAL A 189 14.29 -3.46 -18.81
C VAL A 189 13.61 -4.13 -20.01
N TYR A 190 12.55 -3.52 -20.54
CA TYR A 190 11.86 -4.01 -21.73
C TYR A 190 12.81 -4.13 -22.92
N ASP A 191 13.52 -3.05 -23.25
CA ASP A 191 14.42 -3.02 -24.40
C ASP A 191 15.61 -4.00 -24.26
N THR A 192 16.02 -4.35 -23.04
CA THR A 192 17.18 -5.22 -22.77
C THR A 192 16.83 -6.71 -22.65
N TYR A 193 15.68 -7.04 -22.06
CA TYR A 193 15.37 -8.39 -21.59
C TYR A 193 14.25 -9.11 -22.36
N THR A 194 13.47 -8.40 -23.19
CA THR A 194 12.38 -9.03 -23.96
C THR A 194 12.90 -10.12 -24.91
N ASP A 195 13.97 -9.84 -25.65
CA ASP A 195 14.63 -10.83 -26.53
C ASP A 195 15.31 -11.97 -25.78
N LYS A 196 15.44 -11.86 -24.46
CA LYS A 196 16.02 -12.87 -23.56
C LYS A 196 14.95 -13.71 -22.86
N GLY A 197 13.68 -13.59 -23.25
CA GLY A 197 12.59 -14.40 -22.73
C GLY A 197 11.75 -13.75 -21.65
N LEU A 198 11.98 -12.46 -21.33
CA LEU A 198 11.09 -11.69 -20.46
C LEU A 198 9.83 -11.26 -21.22
N VAL A 199 8.69 -11.34 -20.55
CA VAL A 199 7.47 -10.63 -20.93
C VAL A 199 7.28 -9.47 -19.96
N VAL A 200 6.98 -8.28 -20.45
CA VAL A 200 6.51 -7.17 -19.61
C VAL A 200 5.03 -6.99 -19.85
N LEU A 201 4.26 -6.76 -18.79
CA LEU A 201 2.82 -6.54 -18.85
C LEU A 201 2.45 -5.39 -17.91
N GLY A 202 1.65 -4.45 -18.38
CA GLY A 202 1.11 -3.40 -17.51
C GLY A 202 -0.31 -3.72 -17.09
N VAL A 203 -0.68 -3.31 -15.87
CA VAL A 203 -2.05 -3.39 -15.34
C VAL A 203 -2.44 -2.00 -14.89
N ALA A 204 -3.24 -1.31 -15.70
CA ALA A 204 -3.72 0.03 -15.37
C ALA A 204 -4.93 -0.07 -14.43
N VAL A 205 -4.77 0.45 -13.22
CA VAL A 205 -5.73 0.37 -12.12
C VAL A 205 -6.13 1.75 -11.63
N TRP A 206 -7.25 1.82 -10.90
CA TRP A 206 -7.68 3.00 -10.16
C TRP A 206 -7.89 4.25 -11.04
N GLU A 207 -8.32 4.05 -12.28
CA GLU A 207 -8.77 5.15 -13.11
C GLU A 207 -10.09 5.72 -12.60
N ARG A 208 -10.30 7.00 -12.83
CA ARG A 208 -11.49 7.69 -12.34
C ARG A 208 -12.69 7.33 -13.21
N ASN A 209 -13.81 6.97 -12.58
CA ASN A 209 -15.08 6.65 -13.25
C ASN A 209 -15.02 5.46 -14.23
N GLY A 210 -14.02 4.59 -14.11
CA GLY A 210 -13.89 3.43 -15.00
C GLY A 210 -13.44 3.75 -16.44
N ASP A 211 -13.06 5.00 -16.74
CA ASP A 211 -12.58 5.41 -18.06
C ASP A 211 -11.06 5.23 -18.18
N ASN A 212 -10.62 4.47 -19.19
CA ASN A 212 -9.21 4.20 -19.44
C ASN A 212 -8.57 5.16 -20.47
N SER A 213 -9.29 6.19 -20.93
CA SER A 213 -8.77 7.15 -21.91
C SER A 213 -7.48 7.84 -21.44
N ALA A 214 -7.37 8.15 -20.15
CA ALA A 214 -6.18 8.72 -19.54
C ALA A 214 -5.01 7.72 -19.49
N SER A 215 -5.30 6.42 -19.29
CA SER A 215 -4.31 5.35 -19.35
C SER A 215 -3.78 5.19 -20.78
N VAL A 216 -4.64 5.21 -21.80
CA VAL A 216 -4.22 5.18 -23.22
C VAL A 216 -3.28 6.35 -23.52
N ALA A 217 -3.69 7.58 -23.19
CA ALA A 217 -2.89 8.77 -23.45
C ALA A 217 -1.53 8.74 -22.73
N THR A 218 -1.51 8.25 -21.49
CA THR A 218 -0.25 8.12 -20.73
C THR A 218 0.64 7.03 -21.32
N MET A 219 0.08 5.88 -21.72
CA MET A 219 0.82 4.80 -22.35
C MET A 219 1.52 5.28 -23.63
N GLU A 220 0.81 6.04 -24.46
CA GLU A 220 1.35 6.66 -25.67
C GLU A 220 2.42 7.72 -25.36
N GLU A 221 2.16 8.61 -24.38
CA GLU A 221 3.10 9.66 -23.94
C GLU A 221 4.43 9.05 -23.45
N LEU A 222 4.36 7.96 -22.71
CA LEU A 222 5.51 7.29 -22.12
C LEU A 222 6.21 6.35 -23.10
N GLY A 223 5.62 6.08 -24.27
CA GLY A 223 6.15 5.13 -25.24
C GLY A 223 6.19 3.70 -24.71
N MET A 224 5.19 3.32 -23.90
CA MET A 224 5.06 1.95 -23.39
C MET A 224 4.73 1.01 -24.55
N LYS A 225 5.63 0.05 -24.83
CA LYS A 225 5.55 -0.85 -25.99
C LYS A 225 4.92 -2.20 -25.68
N TRP A 226 4.70 -2.50 -24.41
CA TRP A 226 4.20 -3.79 -23.94
C TRP A 226 2.69 -3.77 -23.71
N ASP A 227 2.10 -4.95 -23.73
CA ASP A 227 0.67 -5.15 -23.56
C ASP A 227 0.16 -4.61 -22.22
N GLN A 228 -1.12 -4.22 -22.21
CA GLN A 228 -1.78 -3.65 -21.04
C GLN A 228 -3.10 -4.36 -20.74
N ILE A 229 -3.35 -4.61 -19.46
CA ILE A 229 -4.66 -4.95 -18.92
C ILE A 229 -5.22 -3.71 -18.23
N PHE A 230 -6.30 -3.17 -18.78
CA PHE A 230 -7.00 -2.02 -18.24
C PHE A 230 -8.19 -2.44 -17.40
N MET A 231 -8.22 -1.94 -16.17
CA MET A 231 -9.22 -2.29 -15.17
C MET A 231 -10.26 -1.19 -14.93
N GLY A 232 -10.01 0.03 -15.40
CA GLY A 232 -10.85 1.17 -15.03
C GLY A 232 -10.81 1.40 -13.52
N ASP A 233 -11.98 1.38 -12.88
CA ASP A 233 -12.16 1.52 -11.43
C ASP A 233 -12.34 0.17 -10.71
N ASP A 234 -12.26 -0.96 -11.44
CA ASP A 234 -12.29 -2.29 -10.86
C ASP A 234 -11.04 -2.53 -10.01
N LYS A 235 -11.28 -2.92 -8.75
CA LYS A 235 -10.25 -3.15 -7.74
C LYS A 235 -9.85 -4.62 -7.62
N THR A 236 -10.49 -5.52 -8.36
CA THR A 236 -10.24 -6.97 -8.33
C THR A 236 -8.74 -7.31 -8.31
N PRO A 237 -7.89 -6.83 -9.24
CA PRO A 237 -6.46 -7.15 -9.20
C PRO A 237 -5.76 -6.60 -7.96
N THR A 238 -6.08 -5.39 -7.53
CA THR A 238 -5.45 -4.83 -6.33
C THR A 238 -5.91 -5.51 -5.05
N ASP A 239 -7.16 -5.96 -5.00
CA ASP A 239 -7.72 -6.69 -3.87
C ASP A 239 -7.13 -8.11 -3.80
N LEU A 240 -7.07 -8.83 -4.92
CA LEU A 240 -6.49 -10.20 -4.99
C LEU A 240 -5.02 -10.24 -4.58
N TYR A 241 -4.27 -9.18 -4.84
CA TYR A 241 -2.85 -9.09 -4.51
C TYR A 241 -2.58 -8.26 -3.23
N GLY A 242 -3.62 -7.76 -2.55
CA GLY A 242 -3.49 -6.94 -1.34
C GLY A 242 -2.69 -5.64 -1.55
N ILE A 243 -2.81 -5.03 -2.73
CA ILE A 243 -2.10 -3.82 -3.16
C ILE A 243 -2.78 -2.59 -2.56
N SER A 244 -2.09 -1.95 -1.62
CA SER A 244 -2.56 -0.72 -0.94
C SER A 244 -1.96 0.56 -1.51
N GLY A 245 -0.98 0.45 -2.42
CA GLY A 245 -0.32 1.58 -3.05
C GLY A 245 0.30 1.17 -4.38
N ILE A 246 0.42 2.15 -5.28
CA ILE A 246 1.10 2.01 -6.57
C ILE A 246 2.26 3.02 -6.67
N PRO A 247 3.31 2.77 -7.47
CA PRO A 247 3.52 1.60 -8.34
C PRO A 247 3.54 0.29 -7.53
N GLN A 248 3.23 -0.83 -8.18
CA GLN A 248 3.45 -2.17 -7.62
C GLN A 248 3.95 -3.09 -8.73
N ILE A 249 5.14 -3.67 -8.58
CA ILE A 249 5.75 -4.49 -9.64
C ILE A 249 6.03 -5.88 -9.07
N ILE A 250 5.59 -6.89 -9.81
CA ILE A 250 5.67 -8.30 -9.44
C ILE A 250 6.31 -9.08 -10.59
N LEU A 251 7.31 -9.90 -10.27
CA LEU A 251 7.91 -10.83 -11.21
C LEU A 251 7.32 -12.22 -11.00
N PHE A 252 6.74 -12.77 -12.06
CA PHE A 252 6.21 -14.13 -12.10
C PHE A 252 7.17 -15.04 -12.88
N GLY A 253 7.29 -16.27 -12.42
CA GLY A 253 8.07 -17.32 -13.03
C GLY A 253 7.32 -18.03 -14.17
N PRO A 254 8.04 -18.87 -14.95
CA PRO A 254 7.48 -19.60 -16.09
C PRO A 254 6.25 -20.45 -15.78
N ASP A 255 6.17 -21.00 -14.58
CA ASP A 255 5.08 -21.83 -14.09
C ASP A 255 3.91 -21.02 -13.50
N GLY A 256 4.07 -19.70 -13.34
CA GLY A 256 3.11 -18.81 -12.70
C GLY A 256 3.37 -18.59 -11.21
N THR A 257 4.47 -19.09 -10.66
CA THR A 257 4.90 -18.77 -9.29
C THR A 257 5.33 -17.31 -9.19
N ILE A 258 4.95 -16.61 -8.13
CA ILE A 258 5.42 -15.26 -7.81
C ILE A 258 6.86 -15.37 -7.32
N VAL A 259 7.81 -14.88 -8.10
CA VAL A 259 9.25 -14.94 -7.80
C VAL A 259 9.65 -13.81 -6.87
N LYS A 260 9.20 -12.58 -7.19
CA LYS A 260 9.49 -11.37 -6.41
C LYS A 260 8.35 -10.38 -6.46
N ARG A 261 8.19 -9.60 -5.40
CA ARG A 261 7.18 -8.51 -5.29
C ARG A 261 7.81 -7.23 -4.79
N ASP A 262 7.05 -6.13 -4.87
CA ASP A 262 7.44 -4.81 -4.38
C ASP A 262 8.73 -4.26 -5.04
N LEU A 263 8.99 -4.66 -6.29
CA LEU A 263 10.20 -4.34 -7.04
C LEU A 263 10.24 -2.88 -7.52
N ARG A 264 11.41 -2.23 -7.42
CA ARG A 264 11.71 -0.89 -7.97
C ARG A 264 13.18 -0.74 -8.33
N GLY A 265 13.48 0.15 -9.28
CA GLY A 265 14.83 0.64 -9.56
C GLY A 265 15.85 -0.51 -9.74
N GLU A 266 16.98 -0.41 -9.05
CA GLU A 266 18.07 -1.39 -9.15
C GLU A 266 17.67 -2.80 -8.69
N GLU A 267 16.85 -2.92 -7.64
CA GLU A 267 16.37 -4.22 -7.15
C GLU A 267 15.46 -4.92 -8.17
N LEU A 268 14.68 -4.14 -8.94
CA LEU A 268 13.90 -4.68 -10.06
C LEU A 268 14.82 -5.24 -11.14
N ILE A 269 15.82 -4.46 -11.58
CA ILE A 269 16.75 -4.87 -12.64
C ILE A 269 17.47 -6.16 -12.21
N LYS A 270 17.99 -6.18 -10.99
CA LYS A 270 18.68 -7.34 -10.42
C LYS A 270 17.78 -8.58 -10.36
N ALA A 271 16.53 -8.45 -9.92
CA ALA A 271 15.59 -9.57 -9.88
C ALA A 271 15.33 -10.16 -11.28
N VAL A 272 15.25 -9.31 -12.31
CA VAL A 272 15.10 -9.74 -13.71
C VAL A 272 16.38 -10.44 -14.21
N GLU A 273 17.55 -9.89 -13.91
CA GLU A 273 18.85 -10.49 -14.28
C GLU A 273 19.03 -11.87 -13.66
N GLU A 274 18.76 -12.00 -12.36
CA GLU A 274 18.84 -13.27 -11.64
C GLU A 274 17.86 -14.30 -12.21
N ALA A 275 16.63 -13.90 -12.52
CA ALA A 275 15.61 -14.78 -13.08
C ALA A 275 15.93 -15.28 -14.49
N LEU A 276 16.61 -14.49 -15.31
CA LEU A 276 16.94 -14.83 -16.70
C LEU A 276 18.33 -15.44 -16.85
N THR A 277 19.13 -15.50 -15.78
CA THR A 277 20.41 -16.19 -15.78
C THR A 277 20.14 -17.70 -15.73
N PRO A 278 20.69 -18.50 -16.66
CA PRO A 278 20.54 -19.95 -16.61
C PRO A 278 21.06 -20.47 -15.28
N VAL A 279 20.24 -21.25 -14.57
CA VAL A 279 20.73 -22.03 -13.44
C VAL A 279 21.70 -23.05 -14.01
N GLU A 280 22.99 -22.94 -13.69
CA GLU A 280 23.93 -24.03 -13.95
C GLU A 280 23.43 -25.25 -13.15
N GLU A 281 22.83 -26.21 -13.84
CA GLU A 281 22.53 -27.51 -13.25
C GLU A 281 23.85 -28.13 -12.81
N THR A 282 24.14 -28.08 -11.51
CA THR A 282 25.13 -28.96 -10.90
C THR A 282 24.59 -30.38 -11.02
N THR A 283 25.06 -31.05 -12.05
CA THR A 283 24.96 -32.49 -12.22
C THR A 283 25.84 -33.15 -11.15
N GLU A 284 25.22 -33.69 -10.10
CA GLU A 284 25.82 -34.73 -9.24
C GLU A 284 25.68 -36.11 -9.89
#